data_AF-A0A972D3F3-F1
#
_entry.id   AF-A0A972D3F3-F1
#
_cell.length_a   1.000
_cell.length_b   1.000
_cell.length_c   1.000
_cell.angle_alpha   90.00
_cell.angle_beta   90.00
_cell.angle_gamma   90.00
#
_symmetry.space_group_name_H-M   'P 1'
#
loop_
_entity.id
_entity.type
_entity.pdbx_description
1 polymer ?
#
loop_
_entity_poly.entity_id
_entity_poly.type
_entity_poly.pdbx_seq_one_letter_code
_entity_poly.pdbx_strand_id
1 'polypeptide(L)' 'MITGAIKNKVDKIWTDIWAGGITQPLTVIEQLTYLMFIRSLDEKEIENESLEALGVEVPKKIFPQTPEG' A
#
# COMPACT_ATOMS: atom_id res chain seq x y z
N MET A 1 7.67 8.47 20.08
CA MET A 1 8.12 9.77 19.53
C MET A 1 8.43 9.59 18.06
N ILE A 2 7.96 10.49 17.19
CA ILE A 2 8.39 10.52 15.78
C ILE A 2 9.85 10.96 15.75
N THR A 3 10.74 10.14 15.19
CA THR A 3 12.15 10.49 15.03
C THR A 3 12.32 11.49 13.89
N GLY A 4 13.40 12.28 13.91
CA GLY A 4 13.70 13.21 12.81
C GLY A 4 13.78 12.53 11.45
N ALA A 5 14.25 11.28 11.41
CA ALA A 5 14.29 10.47 10.20
C ALA A 5 12.90 10.15 9.64
N ILE A 6 11.91 9.86 10.49
CA ILE A 6 10.52 9.60 10.07
C ILE A 6 9.90 10.89 9.55
N LYS A 7 10.10 12.02 10.25
CA LYS A 7 9.60 13.33 9.80
C LYS A 7 10.14 13.69 8.41
N ASN A 8 11.44 13.54 8.18
CA ASN A 8 12.05 13.81 6.87
C ASN A 8 11.47 12.96 5.74
N LYS A 9 11.10 11.71 6.00
CA LYS A 9 10.44 10.85 5.00
C LYS A 9 9.04 11.35 4.67
N VAL A 10 8.28 11.78 5.67
CA VAL A 10 6.93 12.34 5.48
C VAL A 10 7.03 13.64 4.67
N ASP A 11 7.94 14.54 5.02
CA ASP A 11 8.12 15.83 4.32
C ASP A 11 8.53 15.62 2.85
N LYS A 12 9.34 14.59 2.56
CA LYS A 12 9.69 14.21 1.19
C LYS A 12 8.46 13.77 0.39
N ILE A 13 7.61 12.90 0.95
CA ILE A 13 6.38 12.44 0.29
C ILE A 13 5.48 13.63 -0.05
N TRP A 14 5.32 14.58 0.88
CA TRP A 14 4.56 15.81 0.62
C TRP A 14 5.15 16.64 -0.53
N THR A 15 6.48 16.77 -0.60
CA THR A 15 7.16 17.51 -1.66
C THR A 15 6.99 16.84 -3.03
N ASP A 16 7.09 15.51 -3.08
CA ASP A 16 6.94 14.74 -4.32
C ASP A 16 5.51 14.83 -4.87
N ILE A 17 4.50 14.78 -3.99
CA ILE A 17 3.09 14.90 -4.40
C ILE A 17 2.76 16.31 -4.89
N TRP A 18 3.32 17.32 -4.23
CA TRP A 18 3.21 18.71 -4.68
C TRP A 18 3.85 18.91 -6.06
N ALA A 19 5.03 18.33 -6.30
CA ALA A 19 5.70 18.36 -7.60
C ALA A 19 4.90 17.63 -8.70
N GLY A 20 4.12 16.62 -8.32
CA GLY A 20 3.18 15.91 -9.20
C GLY A 20 1.90 16.68 -9.55
N GLY A 21 1.72 17.92 -9.04
CA GLY A 21 0.58 18.78 -9.35
C GLY A 21 -0.68 18.52 -8.51
N ILE A 22 -0.62 17.64 -7.51
CA ILE A 22 -1.73 17.42 -6.56
C ILE A 22 -1.51 18.33 -5.35
N THR A 23 -2.18 19.48 -5.35
CA THR A 23 -1.99 20.51 -4.31
C THR A 23 -3.06 20.51 -3.22
N GLN A 24 -4.20 19.83 -3.46
CA GLN A 24 -5.31 19.78 -2.50
C GLN A 24 -5.03 18.77 -1.38
N PRO A 25 -4.84 19.19 -0.12
CA PRO A 25 -4.35 18.30 0.94
C PRO A 25 -5.27 17.11 1.24
N LEU A 26 -6.61 17.29 1.11
CA LEU A 26 -7.56 16.21 1.31
C LEU A 26 -7.39 15.11 0.25
N THR A 27 -7.21 15.50 -1.01
CA THR A 27 -6.95 14.57 -2.12
C THR A 27 -5.64 13.83 -1.90
N VAL A 28 -4.59 14.51 -1.42
CA VAL A 28 -3.30 13.86 -1.09
C VAL A 28 -3.50 12.75 -0.05
N ILE A 29 -4.21 13.05 1.04
CA ILE A 29 -4.48 12.09 2.11
C ILE A 29 -5.27 10.89 1.58
N GLU A 30 -6.30 11.13 0.77
CA GLU A 30 -7.10 10.09 0.14
C GLU A 30 -6.27 9.16 -0.76
N GLN A 31 -5.47 9.72 -1.66
CA GLN A 31 -4.62 8.93 -2.56
C GLN A 31 -3.58 8.11 -1.78
N LEU A 32 -2.95 8.70 -0.76
CA LEU A 32 -2.04 7.98 0.12
C LEU A 32 -2.74 6.84 0.86
N THR A 33 -3.98 7.06 1.29
CA THR A 33 -4.78 6.05 1.99
C THR A 33 -5.13 4.89 1.06
N TYR A 34 -5.48 5.17 -0.19
CA TYR A 34 -5.69 4.13 -1.20
C TYR A 34 -4.44 3.29 -1.46
N LEU A 35 -3.29 3.92 -1.62
CA LEU A 35 -2.03 3.20 -1.81
C LEU A 35 -1.67 2.33 -0.61
N MET A 36 -1.86 2.84 0.62
CA MET A 36 -1.64 2.06 1.83
C MET A 36 -2.60 0.86 1.89
N PHE A 37 -3.87 1.05 1.54
CA PHE A 37 -4.87 -0.01 1.54
C PHE A 37 -4.56 -1.10 0.51
N ILE A 38 -4.25 -0.73 -0.74
CA ILE A 38 -3.88 -1.68 -1.80
C ILE A 38 -2.65 -2.49 -1.38
N ARG A 39 -1.63 -1.83 -0.83
CA ARG A 39 -0.44 -2.52 -0.31
C ARG A 39 -0.80 -3.50 0.82
N SER A 40 -1.69 -3.13 1.74
CA SER A 40 -2.12 -4.04 2.80
C SER A 40 -2.91 -5.25 2.29
N LEU A 41 -3.60 -5.14 1.15
CA LEU A 41 -4.22 -6.28 0.49
C LEU A 41 -3.17 -7.19 -0.17
N ASP A 42 -2.19 -6.60 -0.85
CA ASP A 42 -1.07 -7.31 -1.47
C ASP A 42 -0.26 -8.10 -0.43
N GLU A 43 0.08 -7.48 0.70
CA GLU A 43 0.79 -8.14 1.80
C GLU A 43 0.00 -9.34 2.37
N LYS A 44 -1.34 -9.25 2.46
CA LYS A 44 -2.19 -10.37 2.89
C LYS A 44 -2.25 -11.48 1.85
N GLU A 45 -2.31 -11.15 0.57
CA GLU A 45 -2.31 -12.17 -0.48
C GLU A 45 -0.99 -12.94 -0.47
N ILE A 46 0.15 -12.26 -0.36
CA ILE A 46 1.46 -12.90 -0.26
C ILE A 46 1.55 -13.84 0.95
N GLU A 47 0.97 -13.44 2.09
CA GLU A 47 0.88 -14.30 3.28
C GLU A 47 0.04 -15.55 3.01
N ASN A 48 -1.13 -15.40 2.37
CA ASN A 48 -1.99 -16.53 2.00
C ASN A 48 -1.28 -17.46 1.01
N GLU A 49 -0.60 -16.94 -0.01
CA GLU A 49 0.12 -17.76 -0.99
C GLU A 49 1.27 -18.54 -0.36
N SER A 50 1.97 -17.94 0.61
CA SER A 50 3.00 -18.61 1.40
C SER A 50 2.42 -19.78 2.23
N LEU A 51 1.26 -19.58 2.86
CA LEU A 51 0.57 -20.63 3.62
C LEU A 51 0.03 -21.74 2.71
N GLU A 52 -0.51 -21.39 1.54
CA GLU A 52 -0.96 -22.34 0.52
C GLU A 52 0.21 -23.22 0.04
N ALA A 53 1.39 -22.62 -0.19
CA ALA A 53 2.59 -23.35 -0.58
C ALA A 53 3.07 -24.36 0.49
N LEU A 54 2.69 -24.16 1.75
CA LEU A 54 2.95 -25.08 2.86
C LEU A 54 1.84 -26.12 3.07
N GLY A 55 0.81 -26.12 2.21
CA GLY A 55 -0.31 -27.05 2.26
C GLY A 55 -1.38 -26.71 3.30
N VAL A 56 -1.38 -25.47 3.82
CA VAL A 56 -2.44 -24.98 4.71
C VAL A 56 -3.63 -24.54 3.86
N GLU A 57 -4.85 -24.93 4.24
CA GLU A 57 -6.06 -24.41 3.61
C GLU A 57 -6.20 -22.91 3.90
N VAL A 58 -6.12 -22.10 2.85
CA VAL A 58 -6.28 -20.65 2.91
C VAL A 58 -7.62 -20.22 2.32
N PRO A 59 -8.17 -19.08 2.79
CA PRO A 59 -9.36 -18.50 2.19
C PRO A 59 -9.13 -18.14 0.71
N LYS A 60 -10.23 -17.89 -0.02
CA LYS A 60 -10.20 -17.51 -1.43
C LYS A 60 -9.25 -16.32 -1.66
N LYS A 61 -8.38 -16.46 -2.66
CA LYS A 61 -7.47 -15.43 -3.16
C LYS A 61 -8.16 -14.07 -3.32
N ILE A 62 -7.49 -13.03 -2.82
CA ILE A 62 -7.97 -11.65 -2.81
C ILE A 62 -7.95 -11.08 -4.24
N PHE A 63 -6.90 -11.40 -5.01
CA PHE A 63 -6.76 -10.95 -6.39
C PHE A 63 -7.11 -12.06 -7.38
N PRO A 64 -7.83 -11.73 -8.47
CA PRO A 64 -8.02 -12.66 -9.57
C PRO A 64 -6.67 -13.18 -10.11
N GLN A 65 -6.67 -14.41 -10.61
CA GLN A 65 -5.46 -15.04 -11.17
C GLN A 65 -5.47 -14.94 -12.70
N THR A 66 -6.02 -13.85 -13.22
CA THR A 66 -6.06 -13.62 -14.67
C THR A 66 -4.77 -12.92 -15.12
N PRO A 67 -4.41 -13.00 -16.41
CA PRO A 67 -3.28 -12.25 -16.94
C PRO A 67 -3.40 -10.72 -16.78
N GLU A 68 -4.62 -10.23 -16.54
CA GLU A 68 -4.95 -8.82 -16.36
C GLU A 68 -4.93 -8.40 -14.88
N GLY A 69 -4.71 -9.37 -13.97
CA GLY A 69 -4.91 -9.25 -12.53
C GLY A 69 -6.28 -9.70 -12.06
#